data_AF-A0A970TYK5-F1
#
_entry.id   AF-A0A970TYK5-F1
#
_cell.length_a   1.000
_cell.length_b   1.000
_cell.length_c   1.000
_cell.angle_alpha   90.00
_cell.angle_beta   90.00
_cell.angle_gamma   90.00
#
_symmetry.space_group_name_H-M   'P 1'
#
loop_
_entity.id
_entity.type
_entity.pdbx_description
1 polymer ?
#
loop_
_entity_poly.entity_id
_entity_poly.type
_entity_poly.pdbx_seq_one_letter_code
_entity_poly.pdbx_strand_id
1 'polypeptide(L)'
;MITSIIIFFVVYILMVTEKLDRVLATLLGATALFLLRVMPYDAALESIDLDVIFLLIGMMTVVDILAQTGLFEWVAIFIAQRAWGNPLIILIGLLSATALLSAFLDNVTTVVLVAPITILITQILELPTAPFLILEALFSNIGGTATLVG
;
A
#
# COMPACT_ATOMS: atom_id res chain seq x y z
N MET A 1 -1.28 -16.05 -28.30
CA MET A 1 -0.70 -16.63 -27.07
C MET A 1 0.77 -16.25 -26.89
N ILE A 2 1.70 -16.65 -27.77
CA ILE A 2 3.13 -16.31 -27.64
C ILE A 2 3.35 -14.79 -27.65
N THR A 3 2.72 -14.05 -28.56
CA THR A 3 2.81 -12.57 -28.62
C THR A 3 2.33 -11.91 -27.33
N SER A 4 1.22 -12.39 -26.75
CA SER A 4 0.67 -11.90 -25.47
C SER A 4 1.66 -12.11 -24.32
N ILE A 5 2.30 -13.27 -24.28
CA ILE A 5 3.31 -13.61 -23.25
C ILE A 5 4.53 -12.70 -23.39
N ILE A 6 5.01 -12.45 -24.62
CA ILE A 6 6.13 -11.54 -24.85
C ILE A 6 5.78 -10.13 -24.36
N ILE A 7 4.60 -9.61 -24.73
CA ILE A 7 4.15 -8.28 -24.29
C ILE A 7 4.05 -8.23 -22.76
N PHE A 8 3.49 -9.26 -22.13
CA PHE A 8 3.41 -9.36 -20.67
C PHE A 8 4.79 -9.24 -20.01
N PHE A 9 5.78 -10.02 -20.46
CA PHE A 9 7.13 -9.96 -19.89
C PHE A 9 7.81 -8.62 -20.14
N VAL A 10 7.63 -8.03 -21.33
CA VAL A 10 8.20 -6.71 -21.64
C VAL A 10 7.60 -5.64 -20.72
N VAL A 11 6.28 -5.60 -20.58
CA VAL A 11 5.60 -4.66 -19.67
C VAL A 11 6.05 -4.88 -18.23
N TYR A 12 6.14 -6.14 -17.79
CA TYR A 12 6.59 -6.48 -16.45
C TYR A 12 8.02 -6.00 -16.19
N ILE A 13 8.95 -6.21 -17.13
CA ILE A 13 10.33 -5.69 -17.03
C ILE A 13 10.34 -4.15 -16.99
N LEU A 14 9.52 -3.48 -17.80
CA LEU A 14 9.41 -2.02 -17.77
C LEU A 14 8.90 -1.52 -16.40
N MET A 15 7.92 -2.20 -15.80
CA MET A 15 7.40 -1.87 -14.47
C MET A 15 8.45 -2.11 -13.38
N VAL A 16 9.16 -3.24 -13.40
CA VAL A 16 10.17 -3.60 -12.39
C VAL A 16 11.42 -2.73 -12.48
N THR A 17 11.82 -2.33 -13.68
CA THR A 17 12.99 -1.45 -13.84
C THR A 17 12.74 -0.03 -13.36
N GLU A 18 11.48 0.35 -13.09
CA GLU A 18 11.04 1.68 -12.64
C GLU A 18 11.57 2.86 -13.48
N LYS A 19 12.08 2.59 -14.69
CA LYS A 19 12.57 3.61 -15.63
C LYS A 19 11.42 4.37 -16.29
N LEU A 20 10.24 3.74 -16.32
CA LEU A 20 9.00 4.30 -16.85
C LEU A 20 7.94 4.18 -15.76
N ASP A 21 7.04 5.18 -15.70
CA ASP A 21 5.88 5.11 -14.83
C ASP A 21 5.05 3.85 -15.12
N ARG A 22 4.57 3.20 -14.04
CA ARG A 22 3.86 1.92 -14.13
C ARG A 22 2.58 2.06 -14.97
N VAL A 23 1.89 3.19 -14.90
CA VAL A 23 0.69 3.48 -15.71
C VAL A 23 1.06 3.61 -17.18
N LEU A 24 2.15 4.32 -17.50
CA LEU A 24 2.62 4.41 -18.88
C LEU A 24 3.02 3.05 -19.45
N ALA A 25 3.73 2.23 -18.66
CA ALA A 25 4.14 0.89 -19.07
C ALA A 25 2.94 -0.02 -19.38
N THR A 26 1.91 -0.01 -18.53
CA THR A 26 0.71 -0.82 -18.73
C THR A 26 -0.13 -0.33 -19.91
N LEU A 27 -0.29 0.98 -20.08
CA LEU A 27 -1.00 1.56 -21.23
C LEU A 27 -0.32 1.27 -22.57
N LEU A 28 1.01 1.31 -22.62
CA LEU A 28 1.77 0.92 -23.82
C LEU A 28 1.58 -0.57 -24.12
N GLY A 29 1.59 -1.42 -23.10
CA GLY A 29 1.28 -2.85 -23.22
C GLY A 29 -0.12 -3.11 -23.80
N ALA A 30 -1.13 -2.46 -23.24
CA ALA A 30 -2.51 -2.56 -23.72
C ALA A 30 -2.63 -2.08 -25.18
N THR A 31 -2.00 -0.94 -25.50
CA THR A 31 -1.98 -0.40 -26.86
C THR A 31 -1.31 -1.37 -27.84
N ALA A 32 -0.20 -1.99 -27.45
CA ALA A 32 0.49 -3.00 -28.27
C ALA A 32 -0.40 -4.23 -28.54
N LEU A 33 -1.18 -4.68 -27.55
CA LEU A 33 -2.12 -5.79 -27.73
C LEU A 33 -3.20 -5.47 -28.78
N PHE A 34 -3.70 -4.23 -28.81
CA PHE A 34 -4.66 -3.77 -29.81
C PHE A 34 -4.03 -3.63 -31.21
N LEU A 35 -2.87 -2.98 -31.31
CA LEU A 35 -2.18 -2.75 -32.59
C LEU A 35 -1.80 -4.07 -33.28
N LEU A 36 -1.40 -5.07 -32.50
CA LEU A 36 -1.04 -6.39 -33.00
C LEU A 36 -2.26 -7.31 -33.17
N ARG A 37 -3.48 -6.81 -32.95
CA ARG A 37 -4.76 -7.55 -33.03
C ARG A 37 -4.75 -8.85 -32.22
N VAL A 38 -4.05 -8.85 -31.10
CA VAL A 38 -3.93 -10.00 -30.20
C VAL A 38 -5.22 -10.18 -29.39
N MET A 39 -5.93 -9.08 -29.14
CA MET A 39 -7.20 -9.04 -28.42
C MET A 39 -8.19 -8.12 -29.15
N PRO A 40 -9.44 -8.54 -29.37
CA PRO A 40 -10.48 -7.66 -29.90
C PRO A 40 -10.91 -6.63 -28.86
N TYR A 41 -11.39 -5.48 -29.33
CA TYR A 41 -11.76 -4.36 -28.46
C TYR A 41 -12.82 -4.73 -27.42
N ASP A 42 -13.84 -5.49 -27.82
CA ASP A 42 -14.95 -5.88 -26.94
C ASP A 42 -14.46 -6.75 -25.77
N ALA A 43 -13.58 -7.73 -26.04
CA ALA A 43 -12.99 -8.57 -25.00
C ALA A 43 -12.07 -7.78 -24.05
N ALA A 44 -11.46 -6.70 -24.53
CA ALA A 44 -10.66 -5.83 -23.67
C ALA A 44 -11.54 -4.97 -22.75
N LEU A 45 -12.69 -4.50 -23.22
CA LEU A 45 -13.65 -3.80 -22.36
C LEU A 45 -14.22 -4.73 -21.29
N GLU A 46 -14.54 -5.97 -21.65
CA GLU A 46 -14.99 -6.98 -20.68
C GLU A 46 -13.92 -7.34 -19.64
N SER A 47 -12.63 -7.13 -19.94
CA SER A 47 -11.54 -7.36 -18.99
C SER A 47 -11.41 -6.25 -17.93
N ILE A 48 -12.11 -5.13 -18.09
CA ILE A 48 -12.12 -4.02 -17.13
C ILE A 48 -13.23 -4.26 -16.11
N ASP A 49 -12.84 -4.63 -14.90
CA ASP A 49 -13.77 -4.77 -13.77
C ASP A 49 -13.99 -3.40 -13.12
N LEU A 50 -15.14 -2.77 -13.44
CA LEU A 50 -15.50 -1.47 -12.88
C LEU A 50 -15.85 -1.55 -11.40
N ASP A 51 -16.37 -2.68 -10.92
CA ASP A 51 -16.73 -2.84 -9.51
C ASP A 51 -15.46 -2.77 -8.64
N VAL A 52 -14.38 -3.42 -9.08
CA VAL A 52 -13.06 -3.33 -8.43
C VAL A 52 -12.51 -1.91 -8.48
N ILE A 53 -12.59 -1.22 -9.62
CA ILE A 53 -12.09 0.16 -9.75
C ILE A 53 -12.85 1.10 -8.81
N PHE A 54 -14.17 1.06 -8.79
CA PHE A 54 -14.98 1.91 -7.91
C PHE A 54 -14.79 1.56 -6.44
N LEU A 55 -14.62 0.28 -6.11
CA LEU A 55 -14.30 -0.16 -4.75
C LEU A 55 -12.97 0.45 -4.28
N LEU A 56 -11.91 0.35 -5.09
CA LEU A 56 -10.59 0.92 -4.75
C LEU A 56 -10.64 2.44 -4.62
N ILE A 57 -11.32 3.14 -5.54
CA ILE A 57 -11.49 4.60 -5.47
C ILE A 57 -12.24 5.01 -4.20
N GLY A 58 -13.35 4.35 -3.89
CA GLY A 58 -14.17 4.67 -2.71
C GLY A 58 -13.38 4.47 -1.42
N MET A 59 -12.66 3.35 -1.33
CA MET A 59 -11.79 3.04 -0.21
C MET A 59 -10.67 4.07 -0.04
N MET A 60 -9.89 4.34 -1.10
CA MET A 60 -8.81 5.34 -1.05
C MET A 60 -9.31 6.73 -0.66
N THR A 61 -10.52 7.10 -1.10
CA THR A 61 -11.15 8.37 -0.71
C THR A 61 -11.45 8.41 0.80
N VAL A 62 -12.01 7.33 1.36
CA VAL A 62 -12.28 7.24 2.80
C VAL A 62 -10.99 7.27 3.61
N VAL A 63 -9.96 6.55 3.15
CA VAL A 63 -8.62 6.53 3.76
C VAL A 63 -8.02 7.92 3.80
N ASP A 64 -8.03 8.65 2.69
CA ASP A 64 -7.45 9.99 2.60
C ASP A 64 -8.15 10.98 3.54
N ILE A 65 -9.48 10.92 3.63
CA ILE A 65 -10.25 11.75 4.57
C ILE A 65 -9.88 11.40 6.02
N LEU A 66 -9.80 10.11 6.37
CA LEU A 66 -9.39 9.68 7.71
C LEU A 66 -7.97 10.13 8.05
N ALA A 67 -7.06 10.08 7.09
CA ALA A 67 -5.69 10.56 7.25
C ALA A 67 -5.63 12.05 7.62
N GLN A 68 -6.47 12.87 6.99
CA GLN A 68 -6.55 14.30 7.28
C GLN A 68 -7.11 14.61 8.69
N THR A 69 -7.83 13.67 9.33
CA THR A 69 -8.39 13.90 10.68
C THR A 69 -7.37 13.85 11.81
N GLY A 70 -6.16 13.34 11.56
CA GLY A 70 -5.16 13.14 12.61
C GLY A 70 -5.37 11.87 13.44
N LEU A 71 -6.22 10.95 12.99
CA LEU A 71 -6.56 9.72 13.72
C LEU A 71 -5.33 8.83 13.95
N PHE A 72 -4.44 8.76 12.96
CA PHE A 72 -3.23 7.93 13.01
C PHE A 72 -2.25 8.43 14.06
N GLU A 73 -2.03 9.74 14.07
CA GLU A 73 -1.24 10.48 15.05
C GLU A 73 -1.80 10.27 16.45
N TRP A 74 -3.12 10.39 16.60
CA TRP A 74 -3.79 10.20 17.88
C TRP A 74 -3.59 8.78 18.42
N VAL A 75 -3.76 7.74 17.58
CA VAL A 75 -3.57 6.33 17.99
C VAL A 75 -2.13 6.09 18.43
N ALA A 76 -1.14 6.53 17.66
CA ALA A 76 0.26 6.31 17.97
C ALA A 76 0.69 7.06 19.26
N ILE A 77 0.26 8.31 19.45
CA ILE A 77 0.51 9.07 20.68
C ILE A 77 -0.16 8.40 21.88
N PHE A 78 -1.40 7.92 21.73
CA PHE A 78 -2.13 7.22 22.78
C PHE A 78 -1.38 5.96 23.25
N ILE A 79 -0.86 5.17 22.30
CA ILE A 79 -0.04 3.98 22.59
C ILE A 79 1.24 4.38 23.34
N ALA A 80 1.95 5.40 22.85
CA ALA A 80 3.20 5.86 23.46
C ALA A 80 2.99 6.34 24.91
N GLN A 81 1.92 7.10 25.17
CA GLN A 81 1.57 7.55 26.52
C GLN A 81 1.24 6.38 27.45
N ARG A 82 0.55 5.35 26.94
CA ARG A 82 0.15 4.19 27.73
C ARG A 82 1.29 3.22 28.01
N ALA A 83 2.33 3.25 27.20
CA ALA A 83 3.49 2.37 27.33
C ALA A 83 4.46 2.76 28.45
N TRP A 84 4.27 3.92 29.10
CA TRP A 84 5.09 4.39 30.23
C TRP A 84 6.60 4.31 29.98
N GLY A 85 7.03 4.58 28.74
CA GLY A 85 8.43 4.56 28.33
C GLY A 85 9.03 3.16 28.09
N ASN A 86 8.25 2.08 28.15
CA ASN A 86 8.75 0.74 27.83
C ASN A 86 8.82 0.53 26.30
N PRO A 87 10.03 0.36 25.72
CA PRO A 87 10.21 0.24 24.27
C PRO A 87 9.47 -0.95 23.65
N LEU A 88 9.36 -2.07 24.37
CA LEU A 88 8.69 -3.27 23.87
C LEU A 88 7.18 -3.08 23.78
N ILE A 89 6.58 -2.37 24.74
CA ILE A 89 5.14 -2.09 24.74
C ILE A 89 4.80 -1.12 23.60
N ILE A 90 5.66 -0.13 23.37
CA ILE A 90 5.51 0.81 22.24
C ILE A 90 5.60 0.05 20.92
N LEU A 91 6.62 -0.79 20.76
CA LEU A 91 6.80 -1.58 19.55
C LEU A 91 5.57 -2.45 19.28
N ILE A 92 5.16 -3.28 20.24
CA ILE A 92 4.01 -4.17 20.07
C ILE A 92 2.73 -3.37 19.80
N GLY A 93 2.53 -2.24 20.48
CA GLY A 93 1.39 -1.37 20.28
C GLY A 93 1.35 -0.78 18.87
N LEU A 94 2.46 -0.20 18.40
CA LEU A 94 2.56 0.36 17.04
C LEU A 94 2.38 -0.71 15.97
N LEU A 95 2.97 -1.90 16.14
CA LEU A 95 2.81 -3.01 15.20
C LEU A 95 1.37 -3.52 15.14
N SER A 96 0.72 -3.64 16.31
CA SER A 96 -0.68 -4.07 16.38
C SER A 96 -1.62 -3.04 15.75
N ALA A 97 -1.38 -1.76 16.02
CA ALA A 97 -2.13 -0.68 15.39
C ALA A 97 -1.90 -0.65 13.88
N THR A 98 -0.65 -0.79 13.42
CA THR A 98 -0.30 -0.84 12.00
C THR A 98 -1.00 -1.99 11.30
N ALA A 99 -1.01 -3.19 11.88
CA ALA A 99 -1.71 -4.34 11.29
C ALA A 99 -3.23 -4.14 11.26
N LEU A 100 -3.82 -3.61 12.33
CA LEU A 100 -5.26 -3.32 12.38
C LEU A 100 -5.67 -2.23 11.39
N LEU A 101 -4.91 -1.15 11.31
CA LEU A 101 -5.16 -0.06 10.38
C LEU A 101 -4.98 -0.54 8.94
N SER A 102 -3.90 -1.27 8.65
CA SER A 102 -3.66 -1.81 7.31
C SER A 102 -4.70 -2.85 6.88
N ALA A 103 -5.47 -3.43 7.79
CA ALA A 103 -6.59 -4.30 7.41
C ALA A 103 -7.75 -3.52 6.76
N PHE A 104 -7.84 -2.21 6.95
CA PHE A 104 -8.89 -1.35 6.38
C PHE A 104 -8.37 -0.33 5.37
N LEU A 105 -7.05 -0.28 5.17
CA LEU A 105 -6.36 0.72 4.38
C LEU A 105 -5.35 0.01 3.48
N ASP A 106 -4.88 0.67 2.42
CA ASP A 106 -3.77 0.10 1.67
C ASP A 106 -2.48 0.09 2.53
N ASN A 107 -1.63 -0.88 2.27
CA ASN A 107 -0.39 -1.10 3.03
C ASN A 107 0.60 0.07 2.90
N VAL A 108 0.75 0.64 1.70
CA VAL A 108 1.69 1.74 1.44
C VAL A 108 1.28 3.00 2.21
N THR A 109 0.01 3.38 2.16
CA THR A 109 -0.57 4.54 2.84
C THR A 109 -0.46 4.39 4.35
N THR A 110 -0.75 3.20 4.88
CA THR A 110 -0.61 2.95 6.32
C THR A 110 0.82 3.22 6.79
N VAL A 111 1.82 2.69 6.07
CA VAL A 111 3.23 2.90 6.42
C VAL A 111 3.63 4.36 6.25
N VAL A 112 3.20 5.04 5.18
CA VAL A 112 3.51 6.45 4.93
C VAL A 112 2.96 7.37 6.04
N LEU A 113 1.78 7.05 6.60
CA LEU A 113 1.17 7.81 7.68
C LEU A 113 1.78 7.50 9.05
N VAL A 114 2.03 6.23 9.36
CA VAL A 114 2.55 5.80 10.68
C VAL A 114 4.04 6.09 10.82
N ALA A 115 4.84 5.89 9.77
CA ALA A 115 6.29 6.07 9.79
C ALA A 115 6.79 7.41 10.37
N PRO A 116 6.27 8.60 9.97
CA PRO A 116 6.73 9.86 10.57
C PRO A 116 6.47 9.94 12.07
N ILE A 117 5.37 9.35 12.54
CA ILE A 117 5.03 9.33 13.97
C ILE A 117 5.94 8.36 14.72
N THR A 118 6.20 7.20 14.14
CA THR A 118 7.14 6.22 14.69
C THR A 118 8.55 6.79 14.79
N ILE A 119 9.02 7.49 13.75
CA ILE A 119 10.30 8.21 13.78
C ILE A 119 10.34 9.22 14.93
N LEU A 120 9.27 10.00 15.12
CA LEU A 120 9.19 10.98 16.20
C LEU A 120 9.27 10.30 17.58
N ILE A 121 8.49 9.24 17.80
CA ILE A 121 8.45 8.51 19.07
C ILE A 121 9.81 7.88 19.38
N THR A 122 10.44 7.22 18.40
CA THR A 122 11.73 6.57 18.62
C THR A 122 12.84 7.59 18.86
N GLN A 123 12.80 8.76 18.21
CA GLN A 123 13.75 9.84 18.46
C GLN A 123 13.61 10.42 19.87
N ILE A 124 12.38 10.66 20.35
CA ILE A 124 12.12 11.17 21.71
C ILE A 124 12.63 10.19 22.77
N LEU A 125 12.54 8.89 22.50
CA LEU A 125 12.93 7.83 23.43
C LEU A 125 14.35 7.31 23.22
N GLU A 126 15.12 7.93 22.32
CA GLU A 126 16.48 7.53 21.97
C GLU A 126 16.60 6.05 21.52
N LEU A 127 15.58 5.55 20.81
CA LEU A 127 15.49 4.19 20.30
C LEU A 127 15.95 4.09 18.83
N PRO A 128 16.48 2.92 18.40
CA PRO A 128 16.80 2.70 17.00
C PRO A 128 15.52 2.64 16.16
N THR A 129 15.36 3.58 15.23
CA THR A 129 14.15 3.70 14.40
C THR A 129 14.02 2.63 13.31
N ALA A 130 15.14 2.22 12.71
CA ALA A 130 15.11 1.30 11.56
C ALA A 130 14.40 -0.04 11.84
N PRO A 131 14.63 -0.72 12.98
CA PRO A 131 13.89 -1.94 13.33
C PRO A 131 12.38 -1.74 13.44
N PHE A 132 11.93 -0.59 13.97
CA PHE A 132 10.50 -0.29 14.09
C PHE A 132 9.86 -0.18 12.70
N LEU A 133 10.45 0.62 11.81
CA LEU A 133 9.93 0.81 10.46
C LEU A 133 9.92 -0.47 9.63
N ILE A 134 10.95 -1.32 9.76
CA ILE A 134 11.01 -2.62 9.08
C ILE A 134 9.88 -3.53 9.58
N LEU A 135 9.67 -3.58 10.89
CA LEU A 135 8.61 -4.40 11.48
C LEU A 135 7.22 -3.84 11.13
N GLU A 136 7.03 -2.52 11.11
CA GLU A 136 5.79 -1.89 10.67
C GLU A 136 5.48 -2.20 9.21
N ALA A 137 6.47 -2.16 8.32
CA ALA A 137 6.30 -2.56 6.94
C ALA A 137 5.86 -4.04 6.83
N LEU A 138 6.44 -4.94 7.63
CA LEU A 138 6.03 -6.34 7.66
C LEU A 138 4.60 -6.51 8.21
N PHE A 139 4.28 -5.86 9.33
CA PHE A 139 2.98 -5.96 9.99
C PHE A 139 1.87 -5.27 9.18
N SER A 140 2.17 -4.22 8.43
CA SER A 140 1.23 -3.63 7.48
C SER A 140 0.88 -4.64 6.38
N ASN A 141 1.85 -5.34 5.80
CA ASN A 141 1.55 -6.37 4.81
C ASN A 141 0.73 -7.53 5.41
N ILE A 142 1.05 -7.98 6.63
CA ILE A 142 0.25 -9.01 7.32
C ILE A 142 -1.19 -8.52 7.58
N GLY A 143 -1.32 -7.29 8.06
CA GLY A 143 -2.61 -6.65 8.35
C GLY A 143 -3.46 -6.48 7.10
N GLY A 144 -2.85 -6.01 6.00
CA GLY A 144 -3.47 -5.89 4.69
C GLY A 144 -4.19 -7.17 4.31
N THR A 145 -3.44 -8.27 4.25
CA THR A 145 -3.97 -9.59 3.83
C THR A 145 -5.12 -10.15 4.67
N ALA A 146 -5.51 -9.50 5.77
CA ALA A 146 -6.65 -9.91 6.59
C ALA A 146 -8.01 -9.59 5.95
N THR A 147 -8.10 -8.66 5.00
CA THR A 147 -9.37 -8.30 4.35
C THR A 147 -9.28 -8.35 2.83
N LEU A 148 -10.41 -8.08 2.14
CA LEU A 148 -10.43 -7.91 0.67
C LEU A 148 -9.90 -6.54 0.22
N VAL A 149 -9.71 -5.65 1.19
CA VAL A 149 -9.45 -4.23 1.02
C VAL A 149 -7.94 -3.97 1.13
N GLY A 150 -7.28 -4.68 2.03
CA GLY A 150 -5.83 -4.71 2.19
C GLY A 150 -5.20 -6.00 1.68
#